data_AF-A0A2U2CKS8-F1
#
_entry.id   AF-A0A2U2CKS8-F1
#
_cell.length_a   1.000
_cell.length_b   1.000
_cell.length_c   1.000
_cell.angle_alpha   90.00
_cell.angle_beta   90.00
_cell.angle_gamma   90.00
#
_symmetry.space_group_name_H-M   'P 1'
#
loop_
_entity.id
_entity.type
_entity.pdbx_description
1 polymer ?
#
loop_
_entity_poly.entity_id
_entity_poly.type
_entity_poly.pdbx_seq_one_letter_code
_entity_poly.pdbx_strand_id
1 'polypeptide(L)'
;MLRVIWRVVILPFRVVRRGWLFLVSLLIVASVALNIALLAFQGLYIAAAGVLNSAGIVTPAIRQVSANLSRQKVGRQMVRKTRRRVTRRLQRGAARSIGSAAGEAIPFIGVGVIAGALALDVKDACDTARDMVGLEAAIAAENDPEIARQNAEAAFDCKEMIREDLPDSDALWAAVRASPRKAWEAARDAGVSVAEVDWTGKGTSMLTWVIGLRDRVFGSDPTDEPAAQE
;
A
#
# COMPACT_ATOMS: atom_id res chain seq x y z
N MET A 1 -20.18 24.80 46.55
CA MET A 1 -19.04 23.86 46.60
C MET A 1 -18.77 23.13 45.28
N LEU A 2 -19.79 22.65 44.53
CA LEU A 2 -19.60 21.92 43.26
C LEU A 2 -18.73 22.64 42.20
N ARG A 3 -18.87 23.97 42.04
CA ARG A 3 -18.11 24.74 41.04
C ARG A 3 -16.60 24.85 41.36
N VAL A 4 -16.23 24.74 42.64
CA VAL A 4 -14.82 24.79 43.07
C VAL A 4 -14.16 23.43 42.83
N ILE A 5 -14.85 22.34 43.17
CA ILE A 5 -14.40 20.96 42.90
C ILE A 5 -14.20 20.75 41.39
N TRP A 6 -15.15 21.23 40.58
CA TRP A 6 -15.07 21.14 39.11
C TRP A 6 -13.83 21.86 38.54
N ARG A 7 -13.47 23.03 39.07
CA ARG A 7 -12.27 23.75 38.65
C ARG A 7 -10.98 23.07 39.14
N VAL A 8 -10.94 22.54 40.36
CA VAL A 8 -9.73 21.91 40.91
C VAL A 8 -9.39 20.60 40.21
N VAL A 9 -10.39 19.84 39.73
CA VAL A 9 -10.16 18.52 39.10
C VAL A 9 -9.96 18.61 37.58
N ILE A 10 -10.69 19.48 36.89
CA ILE A 10 -10.71 19.49 35.41
C ILE A 10 -9.58 20.34 34.81
N LEU A 11 -9.13 21.39 35.50
CA LEU A 11 -8.00 22.19 35.03
C LEU A 11 -6.69 21.37 34.92
N PRO A 12 -6.26 20.60 35.94
CA PRO A 12 -5.05 19.80 35.81
C PRO A 12 -5.20 18.71 34.75
N PHE A 13 -6.37 18.08 34.62
CA PHE A 13 -6.61 17.09 33.58
C PHE A 13 -6.51 17.68 32.16
N ARG A 14 -7.00 18.92 31.95
CA ARG A 14 -6.85 19.62 30.67
C ARG A 14 -5.43 20.06 30.39
N VAL A 15 -4.68 20.50 31.40
CA VAL A 15 -3.26 20.89 31.27
C VAL A 15 -2.41 19.66 30.97
N VAL A 16 -2.61 18.55 31.67
CA VAL A 16 -1.93 17.27 31.41
C VAL A 16 -2.25 16.76 30.02
N ARG A 17 -3.54 16.76 29.60
CA ARG A 17 -3.93 16.33 28.25
C ARG A 17 -3.34 17.23 27.15
N ARG A 18 -3.31 18.55 27.34
CA ARG A 18 -2.66 19.46 26.39
C ARG A 18 -1.15 19.26 26.35
N GLY A 19 -0.51 19.08 27.50
CA GLY A 19 0.91 18.79 27.60
C GLY A 19 1.29 17.49 26.91
N TRP A 20 0.50 16.44 27.10
CA TRP A 20 0.68 15.14 26.44
C TRP A 20 0.57 15.25 24.91
N LEU A 21 -0.45 15.93 24.40
CA LEU A 21 -0.60 16.15 22.95
C LEU A 21 0.59 16.94 22.37
N PHE A 22 1.05 17.97 23.07
CA PHE A 22 2.20 18.75 22.65
C PHE A 22 3.48 17.91 22.59
N LEU A 23 3.69 17.07 23.60
CA LEU A 23 4.85 16.18 23.69
C LEU A 23 4.83 15.11 22.60
N VAL A 24 3.68 14.49 22.31
CA VAL A 24 3.52 13.53 21.21
C VAL A 24 3.77 14.20 19.85
N SER A 25 3.24 15.41 19.61
CA SER A 25 3.53 16.15 18.38
C SER A 25 5.03 16.44 18.22
N LEU A 26 5.71 16.81 19.31
CA LEU A 26 7.16 17.08 19.31
C LEU A 26 7.97 15.81 18.99
N LEU A 27 7.58 14.67 19.57
CA LEU A 27 8.18 13.36 19.28
C LEU A 27 8.01 12.94 17.82
N ILE A 28 6.82 13.16 17.23
CA ILE A 28 6.56 12.85 15.83
C ILE A 28 7.44 13.73 14.92
N VAL A 29 7.49 15.04 15.18
CA VAL A 29 8.33 15.96 14.40
C VAL A 29 9.81 15.59 14.51
N ALA A 30 10.29 15.27 15.72
CA ALA A 30 11.68 14.84 15.93
C ALA A 30 12.00 13.53 15.20
N SER A 31 11.09 12.55 15.23
CA SER A 31 11.22 11.29 14.51
C SER A 31 11.29 11.50 13.00
N VAL A 32 10.40 12.34 12.43
CA VAL A 32 10.42 12.66 11.00
C VAL A 32 11.71 13.38 10.61
N ALA A 33 12.15 14.36 11.40
CA ALA A 33 13.40 15.08 11.15
C ALA A 33 14.62 14.16 11.19
N LEU A 34 14.67 13.24 12.15
CA LEU A 34 15.74 12.24 12.25
C LEU A 34 15.77 11.30 11.04
N ASN A 35 14.60 10.85 10.57
CA ASN A 35 14.49 10.02 9.37
C ASN A 35 14.98 10.77 8.12
N ILE A 36 14.63 12.05 7.96
CA ILE A 36 15.11 12.90 6.86
C ILE A 36 16.63 13.07 6.93
N ALA A 37 17.17 13.31 8.13
CA ALA A 37 18.61 13.45 8.34
C ALA A 37 19.36 12.17 7.96
N LEU A 38 18.91 11.00 8.42
CA LEU A 38 19.50 9.70 8.07
C LEU A 38 19.46 9.44 6.55
N LEU A 39 18.39 9.84 5.87
CA LEU A 39 18.28 9.74 4.41
C LEU A 39 19.31 10.64 3.69
N ALA A 40 19.54 11.85 4.21
CA ALA A 40 20.51 12.80 3.66
C ALA A 40 21.95 12.35 3.87
N PHE A 41 22.27 11.74 5.03
CA PHE A 41 23.60 11.22 5.32
C PHE A 41 24.03 10.12 4.34
N GLN A 42 23.12 9.26 3.87
CA GLN A 42 23.46 8.24 2.87
C GLN A 42 23.77 8.82 1.48
N GLY A 43 23.24 10.01 1.14
CA GLY A 43 23.52 10.69 -0.13
C GLY A 43 24.88 11.38 -0.17
N LEU A 44 25.39 11.81 0.99
CA LEU A 44 26.59 12.64 1.08
C LEU A 44 27.89 11.85 0.84
N TYR A 45 27.94 10.57 1.23
CA TYR A 45 29.08 9.69 0.95
C TYR A 45 29.29 9.43 -0.55
N ILE A 46 28.22 9.45 -1.35
CA ILE A 46 28.29 9.20 -2.80
C ILE A 46 28.81 10.45 -3.56
N ALA A 47 28.58 11.65 -3.01
CA ALA A 47 29.03 12.90 -3.61
C ALA A 47 30.55 13.13 -3.46
N ALA A 48 31.13 12.73 -2.32
CA ALA A 48 32.56 12.85 -2.05
C ALA A 48 33.43 12.03 -3.02
N ALA A 49 32.95 10.85 -3.44
CA ALA A 49 33.64 10.01 -4.44
C ALA A 49 33.63 10.61 -5.86
N GLY A 50 32.73 11.55 -6.16
CA GLY A 50 32.62 12.21 -7.46
C GLY A 50 33.71 13.26 -7.73
N VAL A 51 34.27 13.86 -6.68
CA VAL A 51 35.25 14.96 -6.77
C VAL A 51 36.67 14.46 -7.09
N LEU A 52 36.98 13.19 -6.78
CA LEU A 52 38.28 12.59 -7.13
C LEU A 52 38.44 12.31 -8.64
N ASN A 53 37.35 12.31 -9.41
CA ASN A 53 37.38 12.09 -10.87
C ASN A 53 37.78 13.33 -11.69
N SER A 54 37.73 14.54 -11.11
CA SER A 54 38.08 15.77 -11.83
C SER A 54 39.60 16.03 -11.90
N ALA A 55 40.43 15.17 -11.30
CA ALA A 55 41.89 15.34 -11.24
C ALA A 55 42.67 14.71 -12.42
N GLY A 56 42.01 14.09 -13.41
CA GLY A 56 42.55 13.93 -14.77
C GLY A 56 43.78 13.04 -15.01
N ILE A 57 44.18 12.16 -14.08
CA ILE A 57 45.36 11.29 -14.26
C ILE A 57 44.98 10.03 -15.07
N VAL A 58 45.14 10.07 -16.40
CA VAL A 58 44.82 8.94 -17.28
C VAL A 58 45.96 7.92 -17.34
N THR A 59 45.93 6.93 -16.44
CA THR A 59 46.72 5.68 -16.51
C THR A 59 45.91 4.55 -17.17
N PRO A 60 46.53 3.44 -17.62
CA PRO A 60 45.80 2.27 -18.17
C PRO A 60 44.75 1.66 -17.22
N ALA A 61 44.86 1.92 -15.90
CA ALA A 61 43.80 1.63 -14.92
C ALA A 61 42.48 2.40 -15.20
N ILE A 62 42.54 3.57 -15.86
CA ILE A 62 41.36 4.38 -16.20
C ILE A 62 40.46 3.71 -17.22
N ARG A 63 40.96 2.82 -18.10
CA ARG A 63 40.07 2.08 -19.02
C ARG A 63 39.12 1.18 -18.25
N GLN A 64 39.62 0.46 -17.26
CA GLN A 64 38.81 -0.38 -16.37
C GLN A 64 37.87 0.49 -15.50
N VAL A 65 38.35 1.61 -14.98
CA VAL A 65 37.51 2.56 -14.24
C VAL A 65 36.39 3.13 -15.13
N SER A 66 36.67 3.49 -16.38
CA SER A 66 35.66 4.01 -17.32
C SER A 66 34.60 2.96 -17.69
N ALA A 67 34.98 1.69 -17.81
CA ALA A 67 34.07 0.58 -18.04
C ALA A 67 33.19 0.30 -16.80
N ASN A 68 33.77 0.41 -15.61
CA ASN A 68 33.01 0.30 -14.36
C ASN A 68 32.06 1.49 -14.15
N LEU A 69 32.47 2.71 -14.53
CA LEU A 69 31.65 3.91 -14.47
C LEU A 69 30.50 3.87 -15.49
N SER A 70 30.72 3.34 -16.70
CA SER A 70 29.64 3.16 -17.68
C SER A 70 28.62 2.13 -17.21
N ARG A 71 29.08 0.99 -16.65
CA ARG A 71 28.20 0.00 -16.00
C ARG A 71 27.43 0.60 -14.82
N GLN A 72 28.08 1.41 -13.97
CA GLN A 72 27.39 2.14 -12.90
C GLN A 72 26.34 3.13 -13.43
N LYS A 73 26.61 3.83 -14.53
CA LYS A 73 25.63 4.77 -15.13
C LYS A 73 24.38 4.02 -15.60
N VAL A 74 24.55 2.87 -16.25
CA VAL A 74 23.43 2.03 -16.70
C VAL A 74 22.65 1.49 -15.51
N GLY A 75 23.32 0.93 -14.50
CA GLY A 75 22.66 0.48 -13.26
C GLY A 75 21.89 1.61 -12.56
N ARG A 76 22.48 2.80 -12.43
CA ARG A 76 21.80 3.99 -11.88
C ARG A 76 20.59 4.41 -12.70
N GLN A 77 20.65 4.30 -14.03
CA GLN A 77 19.53 4.61 -14.91
C GLN A 77 18.39 3.61 -14.72
N MET A 78 18.68 2.31 -14.62
CA MET A 78 17.69 1.27 -14.37
C MET A 78 17.03 1.46 -13.00
N VAL A 79 17.82 1.68 -11.95
CA VAL A 79 17.30 2.01 -10.61
C VAL A 79 16.41 3.26 -10.66
N ARG A 80 16.79 4.31 -11.38
CA ARG A 80 15.96 5.53 -11.53
C ARG A 80 14.65 5.25 -12.26
N LYS A 81 14.65 4.43 -13.31
CA LYS A 81 13.44 4.02 -14.04
C LYS A 81 12.50 3.24 -13.12
N THR A 82 13.01 2.21 -12.46
CA THR A 82 12.24 1.38 -11.52
C THR A 82 11.68 2.21 -10.38
N ARG A 83 12.51 3.06 -9.75
CA ARG A 83 12.06 3.97 -8.68
C ARG A 83 10.92 4.88 -9.14
N ARG A 84 10.99 5.46 -10.35
CA ARG A 84 9.90 6.29 -10.89
C ARG A 84 8.60 5.51 -11.07
N ARG A 85 8.66 4.26 -11.55
CA ARG A 85 7.46 3.41 -11.71
C ARG A 85 6.83 3.10 -10.35
N VAL A 86 7.65 2.65 -9.40
CA VAL A 86 7.23 2.33 -8.03
C VAL A 86 6.65 3.56 -7.33
N THR A 87 7.33 4.72 -7.36
CA THR A 87 6.82 5.97 -6.76
C THR A 87 5.48 6.40 -7.37
N ARG A 88 5.30 6.31 -8.69
CA ARG A 88 4.01 6.64 -9.34
C ARG A 88 2.88 5.69 -8.91
N ARG A 89 3.16 4.40 -8.69
CA ARG A 89 2.17 3.44 -8.16
C ARG A 89 1.81 3.78 -6.71
N LEU A 90 2.80 3.98 -5.85
CA LEU A 90 2.60 4.38 -4.45
C LEU A 90 1.76 5.66 -4.32
N GLN A 91 2.03 6.67 -5.14
CA GLN A 91 1.22 7.90 -5.14
C GLN A 91 -0.24 7.64 -5.52
N ARG A 92 -0.48 6.78 -6.52
CA ARG A 92 -1.85 6.38 -6.92
C ARG A 92 -2.54 5.54 -5.83
N GLY A 93 -1.84 4.58 -5.24
CA GLY A 93 -2.34 3.78 -4.12
C GLY A 93 -2.70 4.66 -2.91
N ALA A 94 -1.81 5.58 -2.51
CA ALA A 94 -2.06 6.51 -1.42
C ALA A 94 -3.28 7.41 -1.68
N ALA A 95 -3.43 7.95 -2.90
CA ALA A 95 -4.61 8.74 -3.26
C ALA A 95 -5.91 7.92 -3.19
N ARG A 96 -5.87 6.65 -3.61
CA ARG A 96 -7.03 5.74 -3.53
C ARG A 96 -7.37 5.36 -2.10
N SER A 97 -6.38 5.08 -1.26
CA SER A 97 -6.57 4.77 0.16
C SER A 97 -7.13 5.97 0.94
N ILE A 98 -6.67 7.19 0.63
CA ILE A 98 -7.26 8.42 1.20
C ILE A 98 -8.70 8.62 0.70
N GLY A 99 -8.96 8.30 -0.57
CA GLY A 99 -10.32 8.35 -1.13
C GLY A 99 -11.26 7.27 -0.58
N SER A 100 -10.75 6.08 -0.26
CA SER A 100 -11.53 4.94 0.26
C SER A 100 -12.01 5.18 1.69
N ALA A 101 -11.25 5.95 2.48
CA ALA A 101 -11.60 6.31 3.86
C ALA A 101 -12.98 6.97 3.98
N ALA A 102 -13.44 7.71 2.96
CA ALA A 102 -14.79 8.30 2.95
C ALA A 102 -15.89 7.27 2.63
N GLY A 103 -15.58 6.23 1.86
CA GLY A 103 -16.50 5.14 1.52
C GLY A 103 -16.62 4.09 2.62
N GLU A 104 -15.58 3.91 3.44
CA GLU A 104 -15.53 2.97 4.58
C GLU A 104 -16.57 3.25 5.66
N ALA A 105 -17.01 4.51 5.79
CA ALA A 105 -18.00 4.91 6.79
C ALA A 105 -19.44 4.47 6.47
N ILE A 106 -19.71 3.97 5.26
CA ILE A 106 -21.05 3.55 4.84
C ILE A 106 -21.16 2.02 4.96
N PRO A 107 -22.08 1.48 5.78
CA PRO A 107 -22.28 0.04 5.89
C PRO A 107 -22.48 -0.62 4.53
N PHE A 108 -21.82 -1.75 4.27
CA PHE A 108 -21.82 -2.51 3.01
C PHE A 108 -21.18 -1.84 1.77
N ILE A 109 -21.30 -0.53 1.56
CA ILE A 109 -20.53 0.20 0.53
C ILE A 109 -19.04 0.19 0.87
N GLY A 110 -18.71 0.41 2.15
CA GLY A 110 -17.33 0.38 2.64
C GLY A 110 -16.63 -0.95 2.38
N VAL A 111 -17.37 -2.05 2.45
CA VAL A 111 -16.86 -3.39 2.16
C VAL A 111 -16.45 -3.55 0.69
N GLY A 112 -17.30 -3.11 -0.24
CA GLY A 112 -16.97 -3.14 -1.67
C GLY A 112 -15.80 -2.20 -2.02
N VAL A 113 -15.75 -1.03 -1.37
CA VAL A 113 -14.65 -0.07 -1.52
C VAL A 113 -13.33 -0.64 -0.99
N ILE A 114 -13.34 -1.29 0.18
CA ILE A 114 -12.16 -1.97 0.74
C ILE A 114 -11.70 -3.12 -0.17
N ALA A 115 -12.62 -3.98 -0.62
CA ALA A 115 -12.28 -5.09 -1.49
C ALA A 115 -11.68 -4.62 -2.82
N GLY A 116 -12.26 -3.58 -3.42
CA GLY A 116 -11.72 -2.96 -4.63
C GLY A 116 -10.36 -2.30 -4.42
N ALA A 117 -10.17 -1.60 -3.29
CA ALA A 117 -8.88 -1.03 -2.91
C ALA A 117 -7.82 -2.13 -2.72
N LEU A 118 -8.16 -3.20 -2.00
CA LEU A 118 -7.26 -4.33 -1.77
C LEU A 118 -6.89 -5.05 -3.06
N ALA A 119 -7.84 -5.23 -3.99
CA ALA A 119 -7.55 -5.82 -5.30
C ALA A 119 -6.54 -4.97 -6.10
N LEU A 120 -6.68 -3.64 -6.03
CA LEU A 120 -5.72 -2.72 -6.64
C LEU A 120 -4.37 -2.74 -5.94
N ASP A 121 -4.34 -2.88 -4.62
CA ASP A 121 -3.11 -3.00 -3.83
C ASP A 121 -2.36 -4.29 -4.15
N VAL A 122 -3.06 -5.43 -4.26
CA VAL A 122 -2.47 -6.71 -4.70
C VAL A 122 -1.88 -6.59 -6.10
N LYS A 123 -2.59 -5.94 -7.02
CA LYS A 123 -2.08 -5.67 -8.37
C LYS A 123 -0.82 -4.79 -8.32
N ASP A 124 -0.84 -3.68 -7.58
CA ASP A 124 0.29 -2.76 -7.48
C ASP A 124 1.50 -3.43 -6.79
N ALA A 125 1.27 -4.35 -5.85
CA ALA A 125 2.29 -5.19 -5.23
C ALA A 125 2.93 -6.16 -6.24
N CYS A 126 2.13 -6.88 -7.02
CA CYS A 126 2.65 -7.78 -8.06
C CYS A 126 3.42 -7.03 -9.15
N ASP A 127 2.92 -5.88 -9.62
CA ASP A 127 3.65 -5.05 -10.60
C ASP A 127 4.97 -4.51 -10.01
N THR A 128 5.05 -4.33 -8.70
CA THR A 128 6.27 -3.91 -8.01
C THR A 128 7.26 -5.07 -7.85
N ALA A 129 6.79 -6.26 -7.52
CA ALA A 129 7.63 -7.46 -7.46
C ALA A 129 8.21 -7.80 -8.85
N ARG A 130 7.39 -7.75 -9.91
CA ARG A 130 7.83 -7.87 -11.31
C ARG A 130 8.95 -6.88 -11.63
N ASP A 131 8.77 -5.61 -11.25
CA ASP A 131 9.77 -4.55 -11.47
C ASP A 131 11.10 -4.81 -10.73
N MET A 132 11.06 -5.44 -9.56
CA MET A 132 12.28 -5.77 -8.79
C MET A 132 13.05 -6.91 -9.45
N VAL A 133 12.37 -7.97 -9.86
CA VAL A 133 12.97 -9.10 -10.60
C VAL A 133 13.57 -8.61 -11.92
N GLY A 134 12.87 -7.72 -12.63
CA GLY A 134 13.39 -7.05 -13.81
C GLY A 134 14.66 -6.24 -13.54
N LEU A 135 14.68 -5.48 -12.44
CA LEU A 135 15.83 -4.67 -12.06
C LEU A 135 17.05 -5.53 -11.68
N GLU A 136 16.84 -6.63 -10.95
CA GLU A 136 17.89 -7.57 -10.57
C GLU A 136 18.55 -8.19 -11.82
N ALA A 137 17.73 -8.68 -12.76
CA ALA A 137 18.22 -9.21 -14.04
C ALA A 137 18.98 -8.15 -14.85
N ALA A 138 18.51 -6.90 -14.85
CA ALA A 138 19.18 -5.80 -15.53
C ALA A 138 20.55 -5.46 -14.94
N ILE A 139 20.71 -5.58 -13.62
CA ILE A 139 21.99 -5.30 -12.95
C ILE A 139 22.97 -6.45 -13.17
N ALA A 140 22.49 -7.69 -13.22
CA ALA A 140 23.29 -8.89 -13.46
C ALA A 140 23.76 -9.04 -14.91
N ALA A 141 23.06 -8.44 -15.89
CA ALA A 141 23.37 -8.60 -17.30
C ALA A 141 24.67 -7.87 -17.72
N GLU A 142 25.53 -8.58 -18.45
CA GLU A 142 26.83 -8.03 -18.89
C GLU A 142 26.76 -7.19 -20.17
N ASN A 143 25.82 -7.50 -21.06
CA ASN A 143 25.76 -6.93 -22.42
C ASN A 143 24.47 -6.15 -22.69
N ASP A 144 23.30 -6.77 -22.49
CA ASP A 144 22.00 -6.15 -22.74
C ASP A 144 21.09 -6.16 -21.50
N PRO A 145 21.24 -5.14 -20.63
CA PRO A 145 20.47 -5.05 -19.40
C PRO A 145 19.00 -4.72 -19.63
N GLU A 146 18.64 -4.16 -20.78
CA GLU A 146 17.24 -3.83 -21.09
C GLU A 146 16.48 -5.07 -21.56
N ILE A 147 17.10 -5.93 -22.39
CA ILE A 147 16.51 -7.22 -22.77
C ILE A 147 16.45 -8.18 -21.58
N ALA A 148 17.49 -8.24 -20.75
CA ALA A 148 17.48 -9.06 -19.54
C ALA A 148 16.33 -8.66 -18.59
N ARG A 149 16.11 -7.34 -18.41
CA ARG A 149 14.96 -6.80 -17.67
C ARG A 149 13.64 -7.29 -18.25
N GLN A 150 13.45 -7.12 -19.56
CA GLN A 150 12.18 -7.43 -20.23
C GLN A 150 11.86 -8.92 -20.14
N ASN A 151 12.84 -9.78 -20.36
CA ASN A 151 12.66 -11.23 -20.26
C ASN A 151 12.30 -11.66 -18.83
N ALA A 152 12.97 -11.09 -17.82
CA ALA A 152 12.68 -11.39 -16.43
C ALA A 152 11.30 -10.87 -15.99
N GLU A 153 10.89 -9.68 -16.44
CA GLU A 153 9.54 -9.14 -16.18
C GLU A 153 8.44 -9.96 -16.89
N ALA A 154 8.71 -10.47 -18.08
CA ALA A 154 7.77 -11.28 -18.86
C ALA A 154 7.62 -12.70 -18.29
N ALA A 155 8.69 -13.26 -17.73
CA ALA A 155 8.68 -14.57 -17.07
C ALA A 155 8.08 -14.53 -15.65
N PHE A 156 7.89 -13.33 -15.06
CA PHE A 156 7.41 -13.19 -13.69
C PHE A 156 5.91 -13.55 -13.57
N ASP A 157 5.61 -14.62 -12.83
CA ASP A 157 4.26 -14.98 -12.43
C ASP A 157 3.93 -14.43 -11.03
N CYS A 158 2.90 -13.60 -10.98
CA CYS A 158 2.34 -13.03 -9.75
C CYS A 158 1.75 -14.12 -8.84
N LYS A 159 1.21 -15.22 -9.40
CA LYS A 159 0.56 -16.28 -8.62
C LYS A 159 1.54 -17.05 -7.75
N GLU A 160 2.77 -17.27 -8.22
CA GLU A 160 3.81 -17.97 -7.45
C GLU A 160 4.24 -17.20 -6.19
N MET A 161 4.08 -15.88 -6.17
CA MET A 161 4.37 -15.04 -5.01
C MET A 161 3.35 -15.23 -3.89
N ILE A 162 2.12 -15.64 -4.22
CA ILE A 162 1.03 -15.83 -3.27
C ILE A 162 1.01 -17.31 -2.88
N ARG A 163 1.66 -17.66 -1.75
CA ARG A 163 1.68 -19.04 -1.23
C ARG A 163 0.48 -19.35 -0.31
N GLU A 164 0.02 -20.59 -0.45
CA GLU A 164 -0.87 -21.45 0.37
C GLU A 164 -2.22 -20.91 0.88
N ASP A 165 -3.26 -21.72 0.63
CA ASP A 165 -4.64 -21.67 1.15
C ASP A 165 -5.25 -20.27 1.31
N LEU A 166 -5.32 -19.55 0.19
CA LEU A 166 -6.34 -18.51 0.08
C LEU A 166 -7.72 -19.17 0.21
N PRO A 167 -8.60 -18.69 1.11
CA PRO A 167 -9.97 -19.18 1.13
C PRO A 167 -10.56 -19.02 -0.26
N ASP A 168 -11.30 -20.03 -0.70
CA ASP A 168 -12.02 -19.95 -1.96
C ASP A 168 -12.90 -18.68 -1.98
N SER A 169 -13.12 -18.14 -3.18
CA SER A 169 -13.84 -16.89 -3.38
C SER A 169 -15.18 -16.85 -2.64
N ASP A 170 -15.90 -17.98 -2.58
CA ASP A 170 -17.17 -18.09 -1.88
C ASP A 170 -17.03 -17.99 -0.36
N ALA A 171 -15.99 -18.63 0.21
CA ALA A 171 -15.68 -18.54 1.63
C ALA A 171 -15.28 -17.11 2.02
N LEU A 172 -14.50 -16.44 1.17
CA LEU A 172 -14.14 -15.03 1.35
C LEU A 172 -15.40 -14.15 1.31
N TRP A 173 -16.29 -14.34 0.32
CA TRP A 173 -17.52 -13.56 0.20
C TRP A 173 -18.53 -13.82 1.33
N ALA A 174 -18.57 -15.04 1.85
CA ALA A 174 -19.37 -15.36 3.04
C ALA A 174 -18.84 -14.63 4.28
N ALA A 175 -17.52 -14.64 4.49
CA ALA A 175 -16.88 -13.92 5.59
C ALA A 175 -17.10 -12.39 5.49
N VAL A 176 -16.97 -11.86 4.28
CA VAL A 176 -17.21 -10.45 3.95
C VAL A 176 -18.65 -10.04 4.27
N ARG A 177 -19.66 -10.83 3.84
CA ARG A 177 -21.08 -10.56 4.13
C ARG A 177 -21.42 -10.66 5.62
N ALA A 178 -20.77 -11.55 6.35
CA ALA A 178 -21.00 -11.75 7.78
C ALA A 178 -20.31 -10.68 8.66
N SER A 179 -19.26 -10.01 8.15
CA SER A 179 -18.43 -9.09 8.93
C SER A 179 -19.17 -7.91 9.58
N PRO A 180 -20.14 -7.22 8.92
CA PRO A 180 -20.80 -6.07 9.53
C PRO A 180 -21.69 -6.49 10.71
N ARG A 181 -22.36 -7.64 10.61
CA ARG A 181 -23.18 -8.20 11.68
C ARG A 181 -22.32 -8.60 12.88
N LYS A 182 -21.19 -9.28 12.64
CA LYS A 182 -20.24 -9.65 13.71
C LYS A 182 -19.69 -8.41 14.44
N ALA A 183 -19.36 -7.36 13.71
CA ALA A 183 -18.88 -6.10 14.29
C ALA A 183 -19.96 -5.40 15.13
N TRP A 184 -21.22 -5.39 14.64
CA TRP A 184 -22.35 -4.82 15.37
C TRP A 184 -22.65 -5.60 16.66
N GLU A 185 -22.68 -6.94 16.59
CA GLU A 185 -22.89 -7.82 17.76
C GLU A 185 -21.78 -7.62 18.80
N ALA A 186 -20.51 -7.58 18.38
CA ALA A 186 -19.38 -7.33 19.28
C ALA A 186 -19.44 -5.95 19.97
N ALA A 187 -19.86 -4.90 19.25
CA ALA A 187 -20.03 -3.57 19.83
C ALA A 187 -21.16 -3.52 20.88
N ARG A 188 -22.30 -4.16 20.56
CA ARG A 188 -23.42 -4.29 21.50
C ARG A 188 -23.02 -5.06 22.75
N ASP A 189 -22.36 -6.20 22.59
CA ASP A 189 -21.95 -7.06 23.70
C ASP A 189 -20.88 -6.39 24.58
N ALA A 190 -20.08 -5.48 24.02
CA ALA A 190 -19.16 -4.61 24.75
C ALA A 190 -19.85 -3.42 25.47
N GLY A 191 -21.19 -3.31 25.39
CA GLY A 191 -21.96 -2.26 26.05
C GLY A 191 -21.98 -0.91 25.31
N VAL A 192 -21.58 -0.87 24.03
CA VAL A 192 -21.70 0.33 23.20
C VAL A 192 -23.15 0.49 22.77
N SER A 193 -23.73 1.68 22.94
CA SER A 193 -25.09 1.96 22.45
C SER A 193 -25.07 2.02 20.91
N VAL A 194 -25.51 0.95 20.28
CA VAL A 194 -25.70 0.86 18.82
C VAL A 194 -27.18 0.82 18.50
N ALA A 195 -27.60 1.47 17.41
CA ALA A 195 -28.99 1.42 16.96
C ALA A 195 -29.35 0.01 16.46
N GLU A 196 -30.59 -0.43 16.69
CA GLU A 196 -31.12 -1.68 16.15
C GLU A 196 -31.14 -1.62 14.61
N VAL A 197 -30.56 -2.64 13.97
CA VAL A 197 -30.52 -2.77 12.51
C VAL A 197 -31.39 -3.95 12.10
N ASP A 198 -32.37 -3.71 11.21
CA ASP A 198 -33.15 -4.77 10.57
C ASP A 198 -32.37 -5.36 9.39
N TRP A 199 -31.86 -6.57 9.60
CA TRP A 199 -31.08 -7.32 8.61
C TRP A 199 -31.93 -8.03 7.55
N THR A 200 -33.27 -8.00 7.67
CA THR A 200 -34.18 -8.86 6.88
C THR A 200 -34.98 -8.13 5.80
N GLY A 201 -35.25 -6.81 5.93
CA GLY A 201 -36.22 -6.12 5.05
C GLY A 201 -35.68 -5.05 4.09
N LYS A 202 -34.64 -4.29 4.44
CA LYS A 202 -34.13 -3.14 3.64
C LYS A 202 -32.64 -3.21 3.25
N GLY A 203 -31.89 -4.18 3.78
CA GLY A 203 -30.49 -4.41 3.39
C GLY A 203 -30.33 -5.05 2.00
N THR A 204 -31.42 -5.59 1.44
CA THR A 204 -31.44 -6.37 0.19
C THR A 204 -31.22 -5.53 -1.07
N SER A 205 -31.67 -4.27 -1.12
CA SER A 205 -31.45 -3.38 -2.28
C SER A 205 -30.00 -2.87 -2.38
N MET A 206 -29.26 -2.92 -1.27
CA MET A 206 -27.85 -2.53 -1.19
C MET A 206 -26.94 -3.73 -1.41
N LEU A 207 -27.36 -4.93 -0.97
CA LEU A 207 -26.71 -6.19 -1.29
C LEU A 207 -26.68 -6.48 -2.80
N THR A 208 -27.75 -6.16 -3.54
CA THR A 208 -27.79 -6.34 -5.01
C THR A 208 -26.77 -5.45 -5.74
N TRP A 209 -26.49 -4.23 -5.25
CA TRP A 209 -25.43 -3.39 -5.81
C TRP A 209 -24.02 -3.95 -5.54
N VAL A 210 -23.79 -4.50 -4.34
CA VAL A 210 -22.51 -5.17 -3.96
C VAL A 210 -22.29 -6.44 -4.77
N ILE A 211 -23.33 -7.24 -4.99
CA ILE A 211 -23.27 -8.43 -5.86
C ILE A 211 -22.95 -8.00 -7.31
N GLY A 212 -23.57 -6.94 -7.82
CA GLY A 212 -23.23 -6.40 -9.15
C GLY A 212 -21.83 -5.76 -9.26
N LEU A 213 -21.11 -5.56 -8.14
CA LEU A 213 -19.70 -5.17 -8.12
C LEU A 213 -18.78 -6.39 -8.25
N ARG A 214 -19.14 -7.53 -7.63
CA ARG A 214 -18.44 -8.83 -7.82
C ARG A 214 -18.35 -9.15 -9.31
N ASP A 215 -19.47 -9.10 -10.01
CA ASP A 215 -19.54 -9.48 -11.43
C ASP A 215 -18.68 -8.57 -12.33
N ARG A 216 -18.52 -7.29 -11.95
CA ARG A 216 -17.68 -6.31 -12.66
C ARG A 216 -16.18 -6.41 -12.35
N VAL A 217 -15.82 -6.84 -11.15
CA VAL A 217 -14.42 -6.91 -10.69
C VAL A 217 -13.80 -8.28 -11.01
N PHE A 218 -14.59 -9.34 -10.94
CA PHE A 218 -14.09 -10.72 -11.09
C PHE A 218 -14.55 -11.41 -12.38
N GLY A 219 -15.45 -10.79 -13.16
CA GLY A 219 -16.05 -11.40 -14.34
C GLY A 219 -17.14 -12.40 -13.97
N SER A 220 -18.21 -12.45 -14.75
CA SER A 220 -19.26 -13.46 -14.60
C SER A 220 -18.71 -14.84 -14.94
N ASP A 221 -18.87 -15.80 -14.03
CA ASP A 221 -18.64 -17.21 -14.32
C ASP A 221 -19.62 -17.65 -15.42
N PRO A 222 -19.19 -18.30 -16.51
CA PRO A 222 -20.09 -18.73 -17.60
C PRO A 222 -21.18 -19.73 -17.20
N THR A 223 -21.28 -20.14 -15.94
CA THR A 223 -22.32 -21.06 -15.46
C THR A 223 -23.64 -20.38 -15.08
N ASP A 224 -23.72 -19.04 -15.12
CA ASP A 224 -24.94 -18.28 -14.80
C ASP A 224 -25.84 -18.02 -16.03
N GLU A 225 -25.81 -18.90 -17.04
CA GLU A 225 -26.79 -18.86 -18.14
C GLU A 225 -28.13 -19.43 -17.64
N PRO A 226 -29.21 -18.64 -17.58
CA PRO A 226 -30.50 -19.15 -17.12
C PRO A 226 -31.00 -20.19 -18.11
N ALA A 227 -31.24 -21.40 -17.61
CA ALA A 227 -31.91 -22.46 -18.36
C ALA A 227 -33.17 -21.89 -19.02
N ALA A 228 -33.22 -21.98 -20.35
CA ALA A 228 -34.36 -21.61 -21.15
C ALA A 228 -35.61 -22.33 -20.63
N GLN A 229 -36.67 -21.55 -20.45
CA GLN A 229 -38.00 -22.04 -20.09
C GLN A 229 -38.60 -22.76 -21.31
N GLU A 230 -38.94 -24.04 -21.16
CA GLU A 230 -40.07 -24.69 -21.85
C GLU A 230 -41.30 -24.67 -20.92
#